data_AF-A0A7C5EKK6-F1
#
_entry.id   AF-A0A7C5EKK6-F1
#
_cell.length_a   1.000
_cell.length_b   1.000
_cell.length_c   1.000
_cell.angle_alpha   90.00
_cell.angle_beta   90.00
_cell.angle_gamma   90.00
#
_symmetry.space_group_name_H-M   'P 1'
#
loop_
_entity.id
_entity.type
_entity.pdbx_description
1 polymer ?
#
loop_
_entity_poly.entity_id
_entity_poly.type
_entity_poly.pdbx_seq_one_letter_code
_entity_poly.pdbx_strand_id
1 'polypeptide(L)'
;MRKSWLFFLIFLILTGLTFGALGGAAAQEPPAAQAPGDRLTLSGVVKSPQGKGVKEVEIEVRVNGQLVRPLGKEEEISTSSSGGFVAEFLLPPGTLPAARVEVSGHKPSWQPLPPTPVKVVASGEDSQGNRSFTANHTFTLKRAVTPAFWIATIVLLGVYVLIAAEVMHRTLAALLGAAVILFVTYTAGTFDKSYFILSFEDAMRAIDMNVIFLLMGMMIIVGVLKKTGLFQWLAYKSYALARGNIFVLSFILQIVTAVTSAFLDNVTTMLLLIPVTIEIAVTLKINPMHLLIPEVFASNVGGTATLIGDPPNILIGSYAKLTFAQFVMNLTLVCAVCLVASALWFLWWYKKGYLAAVVKDVNRTIAYLKEEYRITNKKLTAMGLGILAFVIFLFIIHGVLHMEPSIAALIGAMVLLVISRVDIVEMLEHEVEWPTLVFFIALFMVIAGAEETGLIQMIAEWVLNVSKGNITIAIIMILWVSAIASAFIDNIPFTATMLPIVLFLNESMGVTNNVLWWSLALGACLGGHGTMIGASANVVTVGLAEKAGYHISFLGYMRACWWPMMITVIICMAYLLLFY
;
A
#
# COMPACT_ATOMS: atom_id res chain seq x y z
N MET A 1 -27.70 41.11 -25.61
CA MET A 1 -26.26 41.48 -25.67
C MET A 1 -25.85 42.74 -24.86
N ARG A 2 -26.70 43.33 -24.00
CA ARG A 2 -26.35 44.54 -23.22
C ARG A 2 -26.03 44.31 -21.72
N LYS A 3 -26.27 43.11 -21.16
CA LYS A 3 -26.04 42.82 -19.73
C LYS A 3 -24.64 42.27 -19.39
N SER A 4 -23.93 41.65 -20.35
CA SER A 4 -22.54 41.19 -20.15
C SER A 4 -21.52 42.35 -20.15
N TRP A 5 -21.84 43.46 -20.81
CA TRP A 5 -20.95 44.64 -20.86
C TRP A 5 -20.88 45.39 -19.52
N LEU A 6 -21.97 45.39 -18.74
CA LEU A 6 -22.00 46.06 -17.43
C LEU A 6 -21.18 45.30 -16.38
N PHE A 7 -21.18 43.96 -16.44
CA PHE A 7 -20.33 43.12 -15.57
C PHE A 7 -18.85 43.24 -15.93
N PHE A 8 -18.52 43.39 -17.22
CA PHE A 8 -17.14 43.60 -17.67
C PHE A 8 -16.61 44.97 -17.26
N LEU A 9 -17.45 46.02 -17.27
CA LEU A 9 -17.09 47.37 -16.79
C LEU A 9 -16.91 47.44 -15.28
N ILE A 10 -17.73 46.73 -14.50
CA ILE A 10 -17.58 46.66 -13.03
C ILE A 10 -16.31 45.87 -12.65
N PHE A 11 -15.98 44.82 -13.40
CA PHE A 11 -14.73 44.07 -13.22
C PHE A 11 -13.49 44.90 -13.59
N LEU A 12 -13.57 45.77 -14.61
CA LEU A 12 -12.51 46.71 -14.99
C LEU A 12 -12.32 47.86 -13.99
N ILE A 13 -13.37 48.32 -13.32
CA ILE A 13 -13.26 49.35 -12.27
C ILE A 13 -12.68 48.75 -10.98
N LEU A 14 -13.00 47.50 -10.65
CA LEU A 14 -12.43 46.78 -9.50
C LEU A 14 -10.98 46.32 -9.72
N THR A 15 -10.57 46.07 -10.97
CA THR A 15 -9.17 45.74 -11.32
C THR A 15 -8.32 46.99 -11.63
N GLY A 16 -8.95 48.10 -12.03
CA GLY A 16 -8.29 49.40 -12.22
C GLY A 16 -7.94 50.14 -10.92
N LEU A 17 -8.63 49.84 -9.81
CA LEU A 17 -8.32 50.38 -8.48
C LEU A 17 -7.21 49.61 -7.74
N THR A 18 -6.76 48.47 -8.26
CA THR A 18 -5.65 47.69 -7.67
C THR A 18 -4.32 47.83 -8.41
N PHE A 19 -4.28 48.55 -9.54
CA PHE A 19 -3.07 48.75 -10.36
C PHE A 19 -2.68 50.23 -10.61
N GLY A 20 -3.13 51.14 -9.73
CA GLY A 20 -2.89 52.59 -9.84
C GLY A 20 -2.18 53.23 -8.65
N ALA A 21 -1.42 52.48 -7.85
CA ALA A 21 -0.68 53.01 -6.68
C ALA A 21 0.80 52.56 -6.62
N LEU A 22 1.40 52.27 -7.78
CA LEU A 22 2.85 52.05 -7.91
C LEU A 22 3.42 53.13 -8.82
N GLY A 23 3.82 54.26 -8.24
CA GLY A 23 4.38 55.37 -9.00
C GLY A 23 4.47 56.69 -8.25
N GLY A 24 4.73 56.64 -6.94
CA GLY A 24 5.10 57.81 -6.15
C GLY A 24 6.23 57.39 -5.23
N ALA A 25 7.46 57.62 -5.67
CA ALA A 25 8.64 57.52 -4.82
C ALA A 25 8.56 58.66 -3.78
N ALA A 26 7.71 58.48 -2.77
CA ALA A 26 7.99 59.04 -1.47
C ALA A 26 9.24 58.29 -1.00
N ALA A 27 10.34 59.01 -0.86
CA ALA A 27 11.52 58.50 -0.18
C ALA A 27 11.04 57.98 1.18
N GLN A 28 10.88 56.65 1.29
CA GLN A 28 10.83 56.01 2.59
C GLN A 28 12.14 56.40 3.25
N GLU A 29 12.03 57.18 4.32
CA GLU A 29 13.14 57.35 5.23
C GLU A 29 13.75 55.95 5.47
N PRO A 30 15.09 55.82 5.38
CA PRO A 30 15.73 54.56 5.73
C PRO A 30 15.15 54.10 7.06
N PRO A 31 14.76 52.82 7.24
CA PRO A 31 14.39 52.34 8.56
C PRO A 31 15.51 52.79 9.50
N ALA A 32 15.14 53.58 10.52
CA ALA A 32 16.09 54.19 11.44
C ALA A 32 17.13 53.13 11.80
N ALA A 33 18.41 53.44 11.58
CA ALA A 33 19.52 52.52 11.79
C ALA A 33 19.31 51.80 13.12
N GLN A 34 18.88 50.53 13.05
CA GLN A 34 18.82 49.69 14.23
C GLN A 34 20.23 49.66 14.77
N ALA A 35 20.40 50.04 16.03
CA ALA A 35 21.72 49.99 16.67
C ALA A 35 22.33 48.60 16.39
N PRO A 36 23.62 48.53 16.00
CA PRO A 36 24.23 47.27 15.59
C PRO A 36 24.00 46.23 16.68
N GLY A 37 23.31 45.14 16.33
CA GLY A 37 22.92 44.09 17.24
C GLY A 37 23.84 42.87 17.15
N ASP A 38 23.56 41.87 17.98
CA ASP A 38 24.16 40.55 17.83
C ASP A 38 23.22 39.66 17.02
N ARG A 39 23.63 39.29 15.80
CA ARG A 39 22.84 38.42 14.92
C ARG A 39 23.23 36.97 15.16
N LEU A 40 22.25 36.13 15.49
CA LEU A 40 22.44 34.71 15.72
C LEU A 40 21.79 33.90 14.60
N THR A 41 22.59 33.12 13.88
CA THR A 41 22.10 32.08 12.96
C THR A 41 22.15 30.73 13.67
N LEU A 42 20.99 30.19 14.03
CA LEU A 42 20.86 28.87 14.61
C LEU A 42 20.47 27.88 13.52
N SER A 43 21.26 26.84 13.37
CA SER A 43 20.96 25.70 12.49
C SER A 43 21.04 24.41 13.29
N GLY A 44 20.30 23.39 12.87
CA GLY A 44 20.41 22.09 13.52
C GLY A 44 19.61 21.02 12.81
N VAL A 45 19.82 19.79 13.26
CA VAL A 45 19.06 18.63 12.78
C VAL A 45 18.52 17.88 13.99
N VAL A 46 17.23 17.62 13.99
CA VAL A 46 16.59 16.74 14.98
C VAL A 46 16.49 15.34 14.39
N LYS A 47 17.08 14.37 15.09
CA LYS A 47 17.10 12.96 14.69
C LYS A 47 16.40 12.07 15.70
N SER A 48 15.87 10.95 15.24
CA SER A 48 15.46 9.84 16.09
C SER A 48 16.71 9.11 16.63
N PRO A 49 16.58 8.18 17.60
CA PRO A 49 17.72 7.40 18.10
C PRO A 49 18.40 6.56 17.00
N GLN A 50 17.69 6.30 15.91
CA GLN A 50 18.14 5.55 14.73
C GLN A 50 18.76 6.45 13.66
N GLY A 51 18.90 7.76 13.92
CA GLY A 51 19.57 8.70 13.03
C GLY A 51 18.70 9.29 11.91
N LYS A 52 17.40 8.96 11.85
CA LYS A 52 16.45 9.50 10.87
C LYS A 52 15.96 10.89 11.29
N GLY A 53 15.81 11.80 10.33
CA GLY A 53 15.28 13.15 10.59
C GLY A 53 13.85 13.11 11.14
N VAL A 54 13.56 13.90 12.16
CA VAL A 54 12.20 14.05 12.72
C VAL A 54 11.58 15.34 12.18
N LYS A 55 10.58 15.20 11.31
CA LYS A 55 9.83 16.32 10.72
C LYS A 55 8.93 17.03 11.73
N GLU A 56 8.59 18.29 11.50
CA GLU A 56 7.57 19.05 12.24
C GLU A 56 7.75 18.99 13.77
N VAL A 57 8.98 19.11 14.21
CA VAL A 57 9.30 19.39 15.62
C VAL A 57 9.24 20.90 15.77
N GLU A 58 8.35 21.37 16.63
CA GLU A 58 8.27 22.78 17.02
C GLU A 58 9.49 23.11 17.88
N ILE A 59 10.29 24.08 17.46
CA ILE A 59 11.55 24.48 18.09
C ILE A 59 11.35 25.83 18.78
N GLU A 60 11.65 25.84 20.08
CA GLU A 60 11.70 27.05 20.89
C GLU A 60 13.15 27.40 21.21
N VAL A 61 13.50 28.68 21.09
CA VAL A 61 14.84 29.16 21.43
C VAL A 61 14.73 30.13 22.60
N ARG A 62 15.55 29.91 23.63
CA ARG A 62 15.62 30.76 24.81
C ARG A 62 17.04 31.32 24.96
N VAL A 63 17.13 32.62 25.21
CA VAL A 63 18.39 33.31 25.50
C VAL A 63 18.32 33.84 26.92
N ASN A 64 19.22 33.38 27.80
CA ASN A 64 19.20 33.68 29.24
C ASN A 64 17.82 33.37 29.90
N GLY A 65 17.15 32.32 29.43
CA GLY A 65 15.83 31.91 29.92
C GLY A 65 14.63 32.65 29.32
N GLN A 66 14.84 33.70 28.52
CA GLN A 66 13.77 34.40 27.81
C GLN A 66 13.55 33.84 26.41
N LEU A 67 12.29 33.59 26.04
CA LEU A 67 11.93 33.13 24.70
C LEU A 67 12.19 34.23 23.67
N VAL A 68 12.95 33.91 22.62
CA VAL A 68 13.27 34.83 21.53
C VAL A 68 12.58 34.39 20.24
N ARG A 69 12.12 35.36 19.44
CA ARG A 69 11.44 35.10 18.17
C ARG A 69 12.39 35.27 16.98
N PRO A 70 12.27 34.43 15.94
CA PRO A 70 13.09 34.56 14.74
C PRO A 70 12.78 35.82 13.94
N LEU A 71 13.76 36.31 13.18
CA LEU A 71 13.62 37.45 12.28
C LEU A 71 12.71 37.11 11.10
N GLY A 72 11.79 38.03 10.75
CA GLY A 72 10.99 37.94 9.52
C GLY A 72 9.92 36.84 9.51
N LYS A 73 9.69 36.15 10.63
CA LYS A 73 8.62 35.17 10.79
C LYS A 73 7.75 35.53 11.98
N GLU A 74 6.43 35.64 11.77
CA GLU A 74 5.44 35.72 12.85
C GLU A 74 5.16 34.33 13.47
N GLU A 75 5.56 33.25 12.80
CA GLU A 75 5.30 31.85 13.15
C GLU A 75 6.47 31.13 13.84
N GLU A 76 6.12 30.03 14.53
CA GLU A 76 7.02 29.10 15.22
C GLU A 76 8.01 28.41 14.26
N ILE A 77 9.19 28.03 14.76
CA ILE A 77 10.23 27.35 13.98
C ILE A 77 9.88 25.85 13.97
N SER A 78 9.70 25.24 12.80
CA SER A 78 9.49 23.80 12.69
C SER A 78 10.55 23.11 11.83
N THR A 79 10.83 21.84 12.13
CA THR A 79 11.79 21.05 11.33
C THR A 79 11.19 20.61 9.99
N SER A 80 12.04 20.62 8.96
CA SER A 80 11.71 20.07 7.63
C SER A 80 11.58 18.53 7.66
N SER A 81 11.19 17.92 6.54
CA SER A 81 11.11 16.45 6.38
C SER A 81 12.42 15.71 6.70
N SER A 82 13.57 16.38 6.54
CA SER A 82 14.90 15.85 6.89
C SER A 82 15.29 16.02 8.36
N GLY A 83 14.41 16.61 9.17
CA GLY A 83 14.69 17.01 10.55
C GLY A 83 15.52 18.28 10.69
N GLY A 84 15.97 18.88 9.58
CA GLY A 84 16.74 20.13 9.60
C GLY A 84 15.88 21.36 9.88
N PHE A 85 16.42 22.31 10.63
CA PHE A 85 15.84 23.64 10.85
C PHE A 85 16.92 24.73 10.78
N VAL A 86 16.52 25.94 10.37
CA VAL A 86 17.35 27.14 10.37
C VAL A 86 16.49 28.32 10.83
N ALA A 87 17.02 29.10 11.76
CA ALA A 87 16.39 30.30 12.27
C ALA A 87 17.42 31.39 12.54
N GLU A 88 17.07 32.63 12.23
CA GLU A 88 17.90 33.80 12.49
C GLU A 88 17.26 34.66 13.56
N PHE A 89 18.05 35.23 14.45
CA PHE A 89 17.60 36.09 15.54
C PHE A 89 18.45 37.35 15.58
N LEU A 90 17.84 38.49 15.94
CA LEU A 90 18.56 39.73 16.22
C LEU A 90 18.40 40.02 17.71
N LEU A 91 19.52 40.04 18.41
CA LEU A 91 19.61 40.25 19.85
C LEU A 91 20.22 41.64 20.13
N PRO A 92 19.97 42.21 21.32
CA PRO A 92 20.64 43.44 21.73
C PRO A 92 22.17 43.30 21.68
N PRO A 93 22.90 44.36 21.34
CA PRO A 93 24.37 44.33 21.33
C PRO A 93 24.94 43.97 22.70
N GLY A 94 25.95 43.10 22.71
CA GLY A 94 26.66 42.67 23.91
C GLY A 94 26.13 41.38 24.51
N THR A 95 25.01 40.86 23.98
CA THR A 95 24.36 39.65 24.47
C THR A 95 25.21 38.41 24.20
N LEU A 96 25.81 38.31 23.01
CA LEU A 96 26.66 37.17 22.63
C LEU A 96 28.14 37.57 22.67
N PRO A 97 29.05 36.65 23.03
CA PRO A 97 28.86 35.21 23.25
C PRO A 97 28.53 34.81 24.70
N ALA A 98 28.40 35.76 25.63
CA ALA A 98 28.26 35.46 27.06
C ALA A 98 26.87 34.89 27.44
N ALA A 99 25.84 35.17 26.66
CA ALA A 99 24.50 34.65 26.93
C ALA A 99 24.40 33.13 26.71
N ARG A 100 23.60 32.50 27.57
CA ARG A 100 23.27 31.08 27.45
C ARG A 100 22.11 30.93 26.46
N VAL A 101 22.41 30.36 25.29
CA VAL A 101 21.41 30.02 24.27
C VAL A 101 21.00 28.57 24.47
N GLU A 102 19.71 28.34 24.66
CA GLU A 102 19.12 27.02 24.85
C GLU A 102 18.05 26.77 23.79
N VAL A 103 17.99 25.54 23.32
CA VAL A 103 17.00 25.08 22.35
C VAL A 103 16.17 23.99 23.00
N SER A 104 14.85 24.16 22.98
CA SER A 104 13.88 23.13 23.35
C SER A 104 13.04 22.79 22.13
N GLY A 105 12.38 21.64 22.18
CA GLY A 105 11.55 21.20 21.06
C GLY A 105 10.41 20.30 21.50
N HIS A 106 9.28 20.43 20.83
CA HIS A 106 8.08 19.66 21.11
C HIS A 106 7.54 19.02 19.84
N LYS A 107 7.06 17.78 19.95
CA LYS A 107 6.28 17.10 18.92
C LYS A 107 5.38 16.05 19.60
N PRO A 108 4.10 15.95 19.22
CA PRO A 108 3.21 14.88 19.68
C PRO A 108 3.83 13.49 19.49
N SER A 109 3.59 12.58 20.43
CA SER A 109 4.17 11.21 20.44
C SER A 109 5.71 11.14 20.55
N TRP A 110 6.37 12.24 20.91
CA TRP A 110 7.79 12.27 21.27
C TRP A 110 8.00 12.88 22.67
N GLN A 111 9.07 12.48 23.34
CA GLN A 111 9.49 13.07 24.61
C GLN A 111 9.98 14.50 24.35
N PRO A 112 9.47 15.53 25.05
CA PRO A 112 9.90 16.90 24.83
C PRO A 112 11.42 17.02 24.95
N LEU A 113 12.05 17.69 23.99
CA LEU A 113 13.46 18.01 24.06
C LEU A 113 13.64 19.08 25.15
N PRO A 114 14.32 18.76 26.27
CA PRO A 114 14.53 19.73 27.34
C PRO A 114 15.39 20.89 26.83
N PRO A 115 15.32 22.08 27.46
CA PRO A 115 16.19 23.20 27.14
C PRO A 115 17.67 22.77 27.15
N THR A 116 18.24 22.64 25.96
CA THR A 116 19.59 22.09 25.76
C THR A 116 20.50 23.24 25.33
N PRO A 117 21.58 23.52 26.09
CA PRO A 117 22.47 24.62 25.77
C PRO A 117 23.24 24.32 24.48
N VAL A 118 23.26 25.28 23.56
CA VAL A 118 24.00 25.20 22.29
C VAL A 118 25.23 26.10 22.31
N LYS A 119 26.33 25.61 21.74
CA LYS A 119 27.58 26.35 21.67
C LYS A 119 27.49 27.37 20.54
N VAL A 120 27.61 28.65 20.91
CA VAL A 120 27.62 29.78 19.97
C VAL A 120 29.06 30.13 19.61
N VAL A 121 29.33 30.32 18.32
CA VAL A 121 30.65 30.67 17.76
C VAL A 121 30.53 31.97 16.98
N ALA A 122 31.49 32.88 17.14
CA ALA A 122 31.53 34.13 16.37
C ALA A 122 31.85 33.82 14.89
N SER A 123 31.11 34.43 13.98
CA SER A 123 31.17 34.22 12.52
C SER A 123 31.62 35.47 11.75
N GLY A 124 31.91 36.58 12.43
CA GLY A 124 32.38 37.83 11.82
C GLY A 124 31.39 38.98 11.99
N GLU A 125 31.42 39.95 11.09
CA GLU A 125 30.44 41.05 11.01
C GLU A 125 29.65 40.95 9.70
N ASP A 126 28.35 41.22 9.75
CA ASP A 126 27.51 41.22 8.54
C ASP A 126 27.64 42.53 7.75
N SER A 127 27.06 42.57 6.55
CA SER A 127 27.10 43.74 5.66
C SER A 127 26.40 44.99 6.22
N GLN A 128 25.72 44.87 7.37
CA GLN A 128 25.04 45.96 8.07
C GLN A 128 25.80 46.37 9.35
N GLY A 129 26.96 45.77 9.63
CA GLY A 129 27.78 46.06 10.82
C GLY A 129 27.31 45.36 12.10
N ASN A 130 26.42 44.37 12.02
CA ASN A 130 26.03 43.55 13.17
C ASN A 130 27.10 42.48 13.42
N ARG A 131 27.34 42.15 14.70
CA ARG A 131 28.22 41.03 15.05
C ARG A 131 27.48 39.73 14.82
N SER A 132 28.01 38.91 13.92
CA SER A 132 27.40 37.65 13.50
C SER A 132 27.91 36.48 14.32
N PHE A 133 26.98 35.64 14.76
CA PHE A 133 27.23 34.44 15.53
C PHE A 133 26.46 33.26 14.92
N THR A 134 27.04 32.07 15.01
CA THR A 134 26.43 30.83 14.51
C THR A 134 26.42 29.76 15.59
N ALA A 135 25.32 29.01 15.66
CA ALA A 135 25.22 27.81 16.46
C ALA A 135 24.71 26.66 15.57
N ASN A 136 25.36 25.51 15.68
CA ASN A 136 24.94 24.28 15.01
C ASN A 136 24.90 23.12 16.02
N HIS A 137 23.78 22.41 16.08
CA HIS A 137 23.66 21.25 16.94
C HIS A 137 22.75 20.16 16.35
N THR A 138 23.07 18.91 16.66
CA THR A 138 22.21 17.77 16.34
C THR A 138 21.53 17.29 17.60
N PHE A 139 20.20 17.26 17.60
CA PHE A 139 19.38 16.83 18.73
C PHE A 139 18.86 15.43 18.49
N THR A 140 18.69 14.65 19.56
CA THR A 140 18.06 13.33 19.50
C THR A 140 16.76 13.33 20.29
N LEU A 141 15.66 13.04 19.61
CA LEU A 141 14.31 12.96 20.19
C LEU A 141 13.91 11.49 20.33
N LYS A 142 13.33 11.09 21.46
CA LYS A 142 12.86 9.71 21.72
C LYS A 142 11.34 9.65 21.63
N ARG A 143 10.79 8.53 21.14
CA ARG A 143 9.33 8.32 21.11
C ARG A 143 8.76 8.29 22.53
N ALA A 144 7.54 8.80 22.69
CA ALA A 144 6.78 8.76 23.94
C ALA A 144 5.49 7.96 23.73
N VAL A 145 5.20 7.05 24.66
CA VAL A 145 3.91 6.36 24.71
C VAL A 145 2.88 7.34 25.27
N THR A 146 1.96 7.76 24.41
CA THR A 146 0.93 8.78 24.68
C THR A 146 -0.47 8.15 24.60
N PRO A 147 -1.54 8.83 25.04
CA PRO A 147 -2.91 8.39 24.76
C PRO A 147 -3.16 8.14 23.26
N ALA A 148 -2.62 9.00 22.39
CA ALA A 148 -2.67 8.81 20.94
C ALA A 148 -2.13 7.44 20.48
N PHE A 149 -1.01 6.97 21.05
CA PHE A 149 -0.44 5.65 20.76
C PHE A 149 -1.42 4.52 21.06
N TRP A 150 -2.06 4.54 22.23
CA TRP A 150 -3.01 3.49 22.61
C TRP A 150 -4.27 3.54 21.76
N ILE A 151 -4.78 4.74 21.47
CA ILE A 151 -5.97 4.91 20.62
C ILE A 151 -5.69 4.39 19.21
N ALA A 152 -4.59 4.80 18.58
CA ALA A 152 -4.21 4.32 17.25
C ALA A 152 -4.02 2.79 17.22
N THR A 153 -3.39 2.22 18.26
CA THR A 153 -3.22 0.77 18.41
C THR A 153 -4.56 0.05 18.53
N ILE A 154 -5.46 0.53 19.40
CA ILE A 154 -6.78 -0.05 19.60
C ILE A 154 -7.61 0.05 18.32
N VAL A 155 -7.55 1.18 17.61
CA VAL A 155 -8.26 1.35 16.33
C VAL A 155 -7.72 0.37 15.30
N LEU A 156 -6.40 0.27 15.11
CA LEU A 156 -5.80 -0.66 14.15
C LEU A 156 -6.18 -2.12 14.45
N LEU A 157 -6.00 -2.56 15.70
CA LEU A 157 -6.36 -3.92 16.13
C LEU A 157 -7.87 -4.16 16.03
N GLY A 158 -8.68 -3.16 16.37
CA GLY A 158 -10.13 -3.21 16.24
C GLY A 158 -10.57 -3.40 14.79
N VAL A 159 -9.99 -2.64 13.85
CA VAL A 159 -10.22 -2.81 12.40
C VAL A 159 -9.87 -4.24 11.98
N TYR A 160 -8.74 -4.78 12.42
CA TYR A 160 -8.34 -6.15 12.06
C TYR A 160 -9.27 -7.21 12.62
N VAL A 161 -9.67 -7.09 13.89
CA VAL A 161 -10.63 -8.02 14.50
C VAL A 161 -11.98 -7.94 13.79
N LEU A 162 -12.46 -6.74 13.46
CA LEU A 162 -13.73 -6.58 12.72
C LEU A 162 -13.69 -7.21 11.33
N ILE A 163 -12.56 -7.10 10.63
CA ILE A 163 -12.34 -7.73 9.32
C ILE A 163 -12.25 -9.26 9.47
N ALA A 164 -11.39 -9.75 10.36
CA ALA A 164 -11.14 -11.18 10.54
C ALA A 164 -12.35 -11.94 11.08
N ALA A 165 -13.14 -11.32 11.96
CA ALA A 165 -14.38 -11.89 12.47
C ALA A 165 -15.58 -11.71 11.52
N GLU A 166 -15.38 -11.08 10.35
CA GLU A 166 -16.41 -10.79 9.34
C GLU A 166 -17.68 -10.14 9.92
N VAL A 167 -17.55 -9.36 10.99
CA VAL A 167 -18.69 -8.71 11.67
C VAL A 167 -19.33 -7.66 10.76
N MET A 168 -18.53 -7.05 9.90
CA MET A 168 -18.98 -6.06 8.91
C MET A 168 -18.08 -6.07 7.67
N HIS A 169 -18.53 -5.39 6.60
CA HIS A 169 -17.74 -5.26 5.38
C HIS A 169 -16.38 -4.57 5.65
N ARG A 170 -15.29 -5.13 5.11
CA ARG A 170 -13.91 -4.65 5.35
C ARG A 170 -13.71 -3.15 5.07
N THR A 171 -14.33 -2.63 4.00
CA THR A 171 -14.30 -1.21 3.65
C THR A 171 -14.90 -0.34 4.74
N LEU A 172 -16.02 -0.78 5.32
CA LEU A 172 -16.68 -0.05 6.41
C LEU A 172 -15.81 -0.05 7.66
N ALA A 173 -15.21 -1.19 8.02
CA ALA A 173 -14.31 -1.28 9.16
C ALA A 173 -13.12 -0.31 9.01
N ALA A 174 -12.45 -0.32 7.85
CA ALA A 174 -11.33 0.59 7.58
C ALA A 174 -11.74 2.07 7.59
N LEU A 175 -12.88 2.43 6.97
CA LEU A 175 -13.42 3.79 6.98
C LEU A 175 -13.74 4.27 8.38
N LEU A 176 -14.37 3.43 9.21
CA LEU A 176 -14.64 3.74 10.61
C LEU A 176 -13.33 3.98 11.37
N GLY A 177 -12.32 3.15 11.16
CA GLY A 177 -11.00 3.35 11.77
C GLY A 177 -10.38 4.69 11.39
N ALA A 178 -10.35 5.01 10.09
CA ALA A 178 -9.82 6.28 9.59
C ALA A 178 -10.60 7.48 10.14
N ALA A 179 -11.94 7.39 10.14
CA ALA A 179 -12.81 8.43 10.69
C ALA A 179 -12.58 8.65 12.19
N VAL A 180 -12.41 7.58 12.98
CA VAL A 180 -12.11 7.68 14.41
C VAL A 180 -10.75 8.34 14.66
N ILE A 181 -9.70 7.96 13.91
CA ILE A 181 -8.38 8.58 14.03
C ILE A 181 -8.42 10.09 13.76
N LEU A 182 -9.06 10.49 12.66
CA LEU A 182 -9.19 11.90 12.30
C LEU A 182 -10.08 12.65 13.29
N PHE A 183 -11.20 12.04 13.71
CA PHE A 183 -12.09 12.63 14.69
C PHE A 183 -11.39 12.89 16.02
N VAL A 184 -10.66 11.91 16.57
CA VAL A 184 -9.89 12.08 17.81
C VAL A 184 -8.82 13.16 17.64
N THR A 185 -8.13 13.18 16.50
CA THR A 185 -7.07 14.16 16.24
C THR A 185 -7.60 15.60 16.24
N TYR A 186 -8.72 15.86 15.58
CA TYR A 186 -9.28 17.21 15.44
C TYR A 186 -10.24 17.61 16.57
N THR A 187 -10.60 16.69 17.46
CA THR A 187 -11.39 16.99 18.68
C THR A 187 -10.48 17.01 19.89
N ALA A 188 -10.19 15.85 20.49
CA ALA A 188 -9.34 15.73 21.67
C ALA A 188 -7.91 16.24 21.42
N GLY A 189 -7.32 15.93 20.26
CA GLY A 189 -5.98 16.37 19.87
C GLY A 189 -5.82 17.89 19.71
N THR A 190 -6.92 18.61 19.49
CA THR A 190 -6.94 20.09 19.44
C THR A 190 -6.79 20.70 20.83
N PHE A 191 -7.40 20.08 21.86
CA PHE A 191 -7.32 20.56 23.24
C PHE A 191 -6.08 20.04 23.97
N ASP A 192 -5.70 18.80 23.72
CA ASP A 192 -4.52 18.16 24.28
C ASP A 192 -3.72 17.45 23.18
N LYS A 193 -2.53 17.98 22.89
CA LYS A 193 -1.61 17.46 21.88
C LYS A 193 -1.18 16.02 22.13
N SER A 194 -1.34 15.48 23.34
CA SER A 194 -1.08 14.06 23.64
C SER A 194 -2.07 13.09 22.98
N TYR A 195 -3.22 13.59 22.52
CA TYR A 195 -4.23 12.85 21.75
C TYR A 195 -4.13 13.06 20.23
N PHE A 196 -3.18 13.87 19.77
CA PHE A 196 -2.96 14.10 18.35
C PHE A 196 -2.35 12.84 17.71
N ILE A 197 -3.05 12.24 16.74
CA ILE A 197 -2.62 11.00 16.06
C ILE A 197 -2.06 11.30 14.67
N LEU A 198 -2.86 11.89 13.79
CA LEU A 198 -2.52 12.10 12.38
C LEU A 198 -3.25 13.31 11.80
N SER A 199 -2.51 14.25 11.21
CA SER A 199 -3.10 15.39 10.49
C SER A 199 -3.87 14.94 9.24
N PHE A 200 -4.84 15.73 8.79
CA PHE A 200 -5.56 15.47 7.54
C PHE A 200 -4.61 15.50 6.34
N GLU A 201 -3.66 16.43 6.33
CA GLU A 201 -2.65 16.55 5.28
C GLU A 201 -1.74 15.31 5.22
N ASP A 202 -1.27 14.81 6.36
CA ASP A 202 -0.47 13.58 6.40
C ASP A 202 -1.32 12.35 6.07
N ALA A 203 -2.58 12.30 6.50
CA ALA A 203 -3.51 11.25 6.10
C ALA A 203 -3.71 11.22 4.58
N MET A 204 -3.79 12.38 3.94
CA MET A 204 -3.89 12.50 2.49
C MET A 204 -2.60 12.11 1.77
N ARG A 205 -1.44 12.49 2.32
CA ARG A 205 -0.12 12.10 1.79
C ARG A 205 0.18 10.61 1.96
N ALA A 206 -0.40 9.96 2.97
CA ALA A 206 -0.22 8.55 3.22
C ALA A 206 -0.90 7.65 2.17
N ILE A 207 -1.88 8.18 1.42
CA ILE A 207 -2.59 7.40 0.41
C ILE A 207 -1.71 7.23 -0.81
N ASP A 208 -1.44 5.97 -1.14
CA ASP A 208 -0.70 5.65 -2.35
C ASP A 208 -1.60 5.67 -3.59
N MET A 209 -1.62 6.80 -4.28
CA MET A 209 -2.39 6.96 -5.52
C MET A 209 -1.91 6.06 -6.66
N ASN A 210 -0.66 5.58 -6.64
CA ASN A 210 -0.21 4.62 -7.64
C ASN A 210 -0.95 3.30 -7.48
N VAL A 211 -1.14 2.83 -6.25
CA VAL A 211 -1.90 1.61 -5.95
C VAL A 211 -3.35 1.77 -6.42
N ILE A 212 -4.00 2.89 -6.07
CA ILE A 212 -5.41 3.15 -6.43
C ILE A 212 -5.61 3.19 -7.95
N PHE A 213 -4.78 3.96 -8.67
CA PHE A 213 -4.91 4.09 -10.12
C PHE A 213 -4.46 2.84 -10.88
N LEU A 214 -3.47 2.11 -10.38
CA LEU A 214 -3.07 0.82 -10.96
C LEU A 214 -4.22 -0.18 -10.90
N LEU A 215 -4.84 -0.35 -9.72
CA LEU A 215 -6.00 -1.23 -9.54
C LEU A 215 -7.17 -0.82 -10.43
N MET A 216 -7.52 0.47 -10.43
CA MET A 216 -8.60 0.98 -11.28
C MET A 216 -8.35 0.72 -12.76
N GLY A 217 -7.15 1.00 -13.27
CA GLY A 217 -6.79 0.76 -14.67
C GLY A 217 -6.90 -0.72 -15.05
N MET A 218 -6.39 -1.60 -14.19
CA MET A 218 -6.47 -3.05 -14.42
C MET A 218 -7.91 -3.57 -14.34
N MET A 219 -8.71 -3.14 -13.36
CA MET A 219 -10.14 -3.50 -13.26
C MET A 219 -10.93 -3.11 -14.51
N ILE A 220 -10.66 -1.93 -15.09
CA ILE A 220 -11.30 -1.51 -16.35
C ILE A 220 -10.90 -2.41 -17.52
N ILE A 221 -9.60 -2.70 -17.71
CA ILE A 221 -9.12 -3.55 -18.80
C ILE A 221 -9.75 -4.95 -18.71
N VAL A 222 -9.78 -5.50 -17.50
CA VAL A 222 -10.34 -6.81 -17.22
C VAL A 222 -11.86 -6.82 -17.38
N GLY A 223 -12.56 -5.77 -16.93
CA GLY A 223 -14.01 -5.60 -17.12
C GLY A 223 -14.40 -5.64 -18.60
N VAL A 224 -13.63 -4.98 -19.46
CA VAL A 224 -13.84 -5.05 -20.91
C VAL A 224 -13.63 -6.47 -21.44
N LEU A 225 -12.57 -7.16 -21.03
CA LEU A 225 -12.29 -8.54 -21.46
C LEU A 225 -13.36 -9.53 -20.99
N LYS A 226 -13.87 -9.36 -19.77
CA LYS A 226 -14.92 -10.17 -19.16
C LYS A 226 -16.20 -10.18 -20.01
N LYS A 227 -16.60 -9.03 -20.55
CA LYS A 227 -17.77 -8.92 -21.44
C LYS A 227 -17.66 -9.74 -22.73
N THR A 228 -16.45 -10.14 -23.12
CA THR A 228 -16.24 -10.89 -24.36
C THR A 228 -16.45 -12.40 -24.24
N GLY A 229 -16.62 -12.92 -23.01
CA GLY A 229 -16.71 -14.37 -22.76
C GLY A 229 -15.37 -15.09 -22.78
N LEU A 230 -14.23 -14.36 -22.74
CA LEU A 230 -12.89 -14.93 -22.81
C LEU A 230 -12.63 -15.97 -21.71
N PHE A 231 -13.01 -15.66 -20.47
CA PHE A 231 -12.72 -16.53 -19.32
C PHE A 231 -13.56 -17.80 -19.33
N GLN A 232 -14.83 -17.68 -19.71
CA GLN A 232 -15.70 -18.83 -19.93
C GLN A 232 -15.16 -19.72 -21.05
N TRP A 233 -14.68 -19.11 -22.13
CA TRP A 233 -14.06 -19.83 -23.24
C TRP A 233 -12.77 -20.55 -22.79
N LEU A 234 -11.95 -19.95 -21.93
CA LEU A 234 -10.76 -20.59 -21.37
C LEU A 234 -11.13 -21.83 -20.55
N ALA A 235 -12.14 -21.72 -19.68
CA ALA A 235 -12.61 -22.86 -18.88
C ALA A 235 -13.18 -24.00 -19.76
N TYR A 236 -13.97 -23.67 -20.79
CA TYR A 236 -14.38 -24.64 -21.81
C TYR A 236 -13.18 -25.32 -22.48
N LYS A 237 -12.16 -24.55 -22.89
CA LYS A 237 -10.95 -25.09 -23.51
C LYS A 237 -10.18 -26.01 -22.57
N SER A 238 -10.13 -25.70 -21.27
CA SER A 238 -9.55 -26.57 -20.25
C SER A 238 -10.27 -27.93 -20.21
N TYR A 239 -11.60 -27.93 -20.23
CA TYR A 239 -12.39 -29.16 -20.30
C TYR A 239 -12.16 -29.96 -21.58
N ALA A 240 -12.15 -29.27 -22.74
CA ALA A 240 -11.92 -29.91 -24.03
C ALA A 240 -10.53 -30.55 -24.15
N LEU A 241 -9.51 -29.90 -23.57
CA LEU A 241 -8.14 -30.41 -23.55
C LEU A 241 -8.00 -31.62 -22.60
N ALA A 242 -8.72 -31.61 -21.48
CA ALA A 242 -8.73 -32.72 -20.52
C ALA A 242 -9.39 -34.00 -21.07
N ARG A 243 -10.22 -33.90 -22.11
CA ARG A 243 -10.91 -35.03 -22.78
C ARG A 243 -11.59 -36.00 -21.80
N GLY A 244 -12.20 -35.45 -20.75
CA GLY A 244 -12.90 -36.22 -19.72
C GLY A 244 -12.02 -36.78 -18.59
N ASN A 245 -10.70 -36.60 -18.62
CA ASN A 245 -9.85 -36.96 -17.48
C ASN A 245 -9.83 -35.82 -16.44
N ILE A 246 -10.38 -36.08 -15.26
CA ILE A 246 -10.59 -35.06 -14.23
C ILE A 246 -9.31 -34.68 -13.50
N PHE A 247 -8.34 -35.59 -13.39
CA PHE A 247 -7.03 -35.26 -12.86
C PHE A 247 -6.35 -34.23 -13.77
N VAL A 248 -6.41 -34.47 -15.08
CA VAL A 248 -5.87 -33.55 -16.09
C VAL A 248 -6.66 -32.25 -16.10
N LEU A 249 -7.99 -32.30 -15.98
CA LEU A 249 -8.84 -31.12 -15.88
C LEU A 249 -8.47 -30.24 -14.68
N SER A 250 -8.39 -30.83 -13.48
CA SER A 250 -8.04 -30.11 -12.26
C SER A 250 -6.67 -29.45 -12.39
N PHE A 251 -5.69 -30.15 -12.99
CA PHE A 251 -4.36 -29.60 -13.24
C PHE A 251 -4.37 -28.45 -14.26
N ILE A 252 -5.08 -28.59 -15.38
CA ILE A 252 -5.18 -27.53 -16.40
C ILE A 252 -5.90 -26.31 -15.82
N LEU A 253 -7.00 -26.50 -15.09
CA LEU A 253 -7.73 -25.41 -14.46
C LEU A 253 -6.82 -24.64 -13.49
N GLN A 254 -6.07 -25.32 -12.64
CA GLN A 254 -5.08 -24.67 -11.77
C GLN A 254 -4.04 -23.85 -12.55
N ILE A 255 -3.49 -24.39 -13.64
CA ILE A 255 -2.53 -23.63 -14.48
C ILE A 255 -3.19 -22.42 -15.12
N VAL A 256 -4.38 -22.57 -15.70
CA VAL A 256 -5.11 -21.48 -16.35
C VAL A 256 -5.46 -20.40 -15.33
N THR A 257 -5.92 -20.79 -14.14
CA THR A 257 -6.21 -19.88 -13.04
C THR A 257 -4.95 -19.14 -12.59
N ALA A 258 -3.84 -19.85 -12.34
CA ALA A 258 -2.58 -19.23 -11.91
C ALA A 258 -2.04 -18.25 -12.95
N VAL A 259 -2.04 -18.61 -14.24
CA VAL A 259 -1.57 -17.72 -15.32
C VAL A 259 -2.50 -16.52 -15.47
N THR A 260 -3.81 -16.71 -15.35
CA THR A 260 -4.77 -15.60 -15.41
C THR A 260 -4.55 -14.64 -14.24
N SER A 261 -4.45 -15.17 -13.03
CA SER A 261 -4.18 -14.42 -11.81
C SER A 261 -2.81 -13.74 -11.78
N ALA A 262 -1.84 -14.19 -12.57
CA ALA A 262 -0.57 -13.50 -12.69
C ALA A 262 -0.70 -12.14 -13.39
N PHE A 263 -1.79 -11.87 -14.11
CA PHE A 263 -2.03 -10.61 -14.82
C PHE A 263 -3.32 -9.91 -14.40
N LEU A 264 -4.15 -10.58 -13.61
CA LEU A 264 -5.44 -10.12 -13.12
C LEU A 264 -5.45 -10.23 -11.60
N ASP A 265 -6.28 -9.44 -10.92
CA ASP A 265 -6.44 -9.64 -9.50
C ASP A 265 -7.10 -11.01 -9.20
N ASN A 266 -6.72 -11.58 -8.05
CA ASN A 266 -7.16 -12.90 -7.62
C ASN A 266 -8.70 -13.01 -7.48
N VAL A 267 -9.36 -11.96 -7.00
CA VAL A 267 -10.81 -11.95 -6.78
C VAL A 267 -11.54 -12.02 -8.11
N THR A 268 -11.19 -11.16 -9.06
CA THR A 268 -11.78 -11.13 -10.39
C THR A 268 -11.55 -12.44 -11.13
N THR A 269 -10.34 -13.00 -11.05
CA THR A 269 -10.02 -14.31 -11.65
C THR A 269 -10.98 -15.39 -11.14
N MET A 270 -11.19 -15.47 -9.83
CA MET A 270 -12.09 -16.46 -9.25
C MET A 270 -13.57 -16.18 -9.57
N LEU A 271 -14.04 -14.93 -9.49
CA LEU A 271 -15.43 -14.55 -9.85
C LEU A 271 -15.81 -15.03 -11.26
N LEU A 272 -14.85 -15.09 -12.17
CA LEU A 272 -15.04 -15.47 -13.56
C LEU A 272 -15.01 -16.99 -13.76
N LEU A 273 -14.12 -17.69 -13.04
CA LEU A 273 -13.93 -19.13 -13.21
C LEU A 273 -14.89 -19.96 -12.36
N ILE A 274 -15.27 -19.50 -11.15
CA ILE A 274 -16.16 -20.23 -10.23
C ILE A 274 -17.45 -20.71 -10.90
N PRO A 275 -18.24 -19.87 -11.60
CA PRO A 275 -19.51 -20.31 -12.16
C PRO A 275 -19.33 -21.46 -13.16
N VAL A 276 -18.28 -21.38 -13.98
CA VAL A 276 -17.99 -22.37 -15.01
C VAL A 276 -17.44 -23.65 -14.39
N THR A 277 -16.56 -23.54 -13.39
CA THR A 277 -16.03 -24.69 -12.67
C THR A 277 -17.14 -25.43 -11.90
N ILE A 278 -18.09 -24.71 -11.32
CA ILE A 278 -19.29 -25.31 -10.72
C ILE A 278 -20.09 -26.06 -11.77
N GLU A 279 -20.39 -25.47 -12.92
CA GLU A 279 -21.16 -26.13 -13.98
C GLU A 279 -20.45 -27.40 -14.50
N ILE A 280 -19.14 -27.33 -14.69
CA ILE A 280 -18.32 -28.49 -15.09
C ILE A 280 -18.36 -29.58 -14.01
N ALA A 281 -18.19 -29.23 -12.73
CA ALA A 281 -18.23 -30.17 -11.62
C ALA A 281 -19.60 -30.85 -11.48
N VAL A 282 -20.69 -30.08 -11.58
CA VAL A 282 -22.07 -30.59 -11.57
C VAL A 282 -22.30 -31.55 -12.73
N THR A 283 -21.83 -31.20 -13.93
CA THR A 283 -21.93 -32.05 -15.13
C THR A 283 -21.18 -33.38 -14.94
N LEU A 284 -20.02 -33.34 -14.28
CA LEU A 284 -19.21 -34.52 -13.94
C LEU A 284 -19.71 -35.29 -12.71
N LYS A 285 -20.77 -34.80 -12.05
CA LYS A 285 -21.32 -35.33 -10.80
C LYS A 285 -20.29 -35.42 -9.66
N ILE A 286 -19.39 -34.45 -9.59
CA ILE A 286 -18.46 -34.30 -8.47
C ILE A 286 -18.82 -33.08 -7.64
N ASN A 287 -18.40 -33.07 -6.38
CA ASN A 287 -18.51 -31.87 -5.56
C ASN A 287 -17.61 -30.76 -6.15
N PRO A 288 -18.15 -29.57 -6.52
CA PRO A 288 -17.38 -28.45 -7.07
C PRO A 288 -16.22 -28.01 -6.18
N MET A 289 -16.32 -28.17 -4.86
CA MET A 289 -15.23 -27.83 -3.94
C MET A 289 -13.92 -28.57 -4.24
N HIS A 290 -14.00 -29.75 -4.88
CA HIS A 290 -12.81 -30.52 -5.28
C HIS A 290 -12.04 -29.86 -6.44
N LEU A 291 -12.65 -28.93 -7.18
CA LEU A 291 -11.99 -28.15 -8.23
C LEU A 291 -11.76 -26.70 -7.77
N LEU A 292 -12.71 -26.10 -7.05
CA LEU A 292 -12.63 -24.71 -6.59
C LEU A 292 -11.51 -24.47 -5.57
N ILE A 293 -11.27 -25.41 -4.63
CA ILE A 293 -10.18 -25.23 -3.64
C ILE A 293 -8.80 -25.22 -4.31
N PRO A 294 -8.47 -26.20 -5.18
CA PRO A 294 -7.22 -26.14 -5.92
C PRO A 294 -7.10 -24.89 -6.79
N GLU A 295 -8.19 -24.45 -7.44
CA GLU A 295 -8.20 -23.23 -8.26
C GLU A 295 -7.91 -21.98 -7.45
N VAL A 296 -8.59 -21.73 -6.32
CA VAL A 296 -8.33 -20.52 -5.52
C VAL A 296 -6.91 -20.52 -4.95
N PHE A 297 -6.38 -21.68 -4.59
CA PHE A 297 -4.99 -21.82 -4.19
C PHE A 297 -4.05 -21.51 -5.37
N ALA A 298 -4.33 -22.01 -6.57
CA ALA A 298 -3.54 -21.71 -7.75
C ALA A 298 -3.62 -20.22 -8.15
N SER A 299 -4.78 -19.57 -7.99
CA SER A 299 -5.00 -18.15 -8.27
C SER A 299 -4.02 -17.29 -7.48
N ASN A 300 -4.05 -17.40 -6.16
CA ASN A 300 -3.18 -16.62 -5.28
C ASN A 300 -1.68 -16.98 -5.47
N VAL A 301 -1.30 -18.26 -5.70
CA VAL A 301 0.10 -18.62 -6.03
C VAL A 301 0.55 -17.95 -7.34
N GLY A 302 -0.32 -17.95 -8.35
CA GLY A 302 -0.08 -17.26 -9.62
C GLY A 302 0.00 -15.75 -9.47
N GLY A 303 -0.89 -15.16 -8.68
CA GLY A 303 -0.89 -13.72 -8.40
C GLY A 303 0.33 -13.26 -7.61
N THR A 304 0.89 -14.13 -6.76
CA THR A 304 2.15 -13.87 -6.03
C THR A 304 3.33 -13.69 -6.98
N ALA A 305 3.31 -14.28 -8.18
CA ALA A 305 4.44 -14.28 -9.10
C ALA A 305 4.74 -12.91 -9.74
N THR A 306 3.78 -11.99 -9.76
CA THR A 306 3.91 -10.69 -10.44
C THR A 306 3.51 -9.53 -9.52
N LEU A 307 3.91 -8.32 -9.92
CA LEU A 307 3.59 -7.10 -9.17
C LEU A 307 2.07 -6.84 -9.07
N ILE A 308 1.26 -7.32 -10.02
CA ILE A 308 -0.14 -6.89 -10.20
C ILE A 308 -1.13 -7.95 -9.74
N GLY A 309 -0.76 -9.23 -9.76
CA GLY A 309 -1.69 -10.32 -9.54
C GLY A 309 -2.34 -10.33 -8.15
N ASP A 310 -1.64 -9.83 -7.13
CA ASP A 310 -2.17 -9.73 -5.77
C ASP A 310 -1.95 -8.31 -5.20
N PRO A 311 -2.94 -7.69 -4.52
CA PRO A 311 -2.74 -6.35 -3.98
C PRO A 311 -1.60 -6.19 -2.95
N PRO A 312 -1.24 -7.18 -2.12
CA PRO A 312 0.01 -7.15 -1.33
C PRO A 312 1.25 -6.86 -2.17
N ASN A 313 1.36 -7.43 -3.37
CA ASN A 313 2.51 -7.20 -4.25
C ASN A 313 2.50 -5.77 -4.79
N ILE A 314 1.33 -5.25 -5.16
CA ILE A 314 1.16 -3.86 -5.58
C ILE A 314 1.62 -2.91 -4.46
N LEU A 315 1.20 -3.17 -3.22
CA LEU A 315 1.58 -2.41 -2.04
C LEU A 315 3.09 -2.42 -1.82
N ILE A 316 3.70 -3.61 -1.82
CA ILE A 316 5.15 -3.79 -1.63
C ILE A 316 5.91 -3.08 -2.75
N GLY A 317 5.51 -3.26 -4.00
CA GLY A 317 6.22 -2.67 -5.13
C GLY A 317 6.14 -1.17 -5.19
N SER A 318 4.98 -0.57 -4.88
CA SER A 318 4.84 0.89 -4.83
C SER A 318 5.63 1.52 -3.67
N TYR A 319 5.60 0.89 -2.49
CA TYR A 319 6.27 1.38 -1.29
C TYR A 319 7.80 1.22 -1.38
N ALA A 320 8.28 0.06 -1.84
CA ALA A 320 9.69 -0.25 -1.98
C ALA A 320 10.30 0.19 -3.33
N LYS A 321 9.49 0.79 -4.22
CA LYS A 321 9.87 1.19 -5.59
C LYS A 321 10.46 0.04 -6.42
N LEU A 322 9.87 -1.14 -6.27
CA LEU A 322 10.25 -2.34 -7.02
C LEU A 322 9.52 -2.41 -8.36
N THR A 323 10.24 -2.87 -9.37
CA THR A 323 9.76 -2.95 -10.75
C THR A 323 9.02 -4.26 -11.02
N PHE A 324 8.15 -4.26 -12.04
CA PHE A 324 7.43 -5.47 -12.46
C PHE A 324 8.40 -6.59 -12.84
N ALA A 325 9.48 -6.23 -13.56
CA ALA A 325 10.53 -7.18 -13.95
C ALA A 325 11.22 -7.82 -12.74
N GLN A 326 11.47 -7.06 -11.66
CA GLN A 326 12.05 -7.61 -10.43
C GLN A 326 11.12 -8.64 -9.77
N PHE A 327 9.81 -8.40 -9.73
CA PHE A 327 8.86 -9.41 -9.24
C PHE A 327 8.92 -10.69 -10.08
N VAL A 328 8.85 -10.55 -11.41
CA VAL A 328 8.88 -11.71 -12.32
C VAL A 328 10.18 -12.51 -12.15
N MET A 329 11.33 -11.85 -12.15
CA MET A 329 12.63 -12.51 -12.06
C MET A 329 12.85 -13.25 -10.73
N ASN A 330 12.34 -12.71 -9.62
CA ASN A 330 12.60 -13.26 -8.29
C ASN A 330 11.49 -14.20 -7.79
N LEU A 331 10.23 -13.97 -8.15
CA LEU A 331 9.11 -14.74 -7.61
C LEU A 331 8.58 -15.81 -8.55
N THR A 332 8.70 -15.65 -9.88
CA THR A 332 8.06 -16.57 -10.84
C THR A 332 8.55 -18.01 -10.70
N LEU A 333 9.87 -18.22 -10.56
CA LEU A 333 10.43 -19.57 -10.45
C LEU A 333 9.94 -20.28 -9.19
N VAL A 334 10.00 -19.60 -8.03
CA VAL A 334 9.55 -20.20 -6.77
C VAL A 334 8.04 -20.41 -6.77
N CYS A 335 7.25 -19.48 -7.30
CA CYS A 335 5.80 -19.63 -7.47
C CYS A 335 5.45 -20.81 -8.39
N ALA A 336 6.20 -21.04 -9.47
CA ALA A 336 6.00 -22.19 -10.35
C ALA A 336 6.26 -23.52 -9.62
N VAL A 337 7.32 -23.59 -8.81
CA VAL A 337 7.60 -24.77 -7.96
C VAL A 337 6.49 -24.97 -6.93
N CYS A 338 6.05 -23.90 -6.27
CA CYS A 338 4.92 -23.92 -5.34
C CYS A 338 3.62 -24.39 -6.01
N LEU A 339 3.33 -23.95 -7.23
CA LEU A 339 2.15 -24.35 -8.01
C LEU A 339 2.20 -25.84 -8.34
N VAL A 340 3.34 -26.37 -8.76
CA VAL A 340 3.49 -27.82 -9.02
C VAL A 340 3.33 -28.61 -7.72
N ALA A 341 3.95 -28.18 -6.63
CA ALA A 341 3.86 -28.85 -5.33
C ALA A 341 2.42 -28.88 -4.80
N SER A 342 1.72 -27.74 -4.85
CA SER A 342 0.33 -27.64 -4.40
C SER A 342 -0.61 -28.42 -5.33
N ALA A 343 -0.40 -28.39 -6.65
CA ALA A 343 -1.21 -29.16 -7.58
C ALA A 343 -1.07 -30.67 -7.35
N LEU A 344 0.15 -31.18 -7.15
CA LEU A 344 0.36 -32.59 -6.82
C LEU A 344 -0.31 -32.97 -5.49
N TRP A 345 -0.23 -32.09 -4.48
CA TRP A 345 -0.93 -32.27 -3.21
C TRP A 345 -2.45 -32.39 -3.41
N PHE A 346 -3.06 -31.47 -4.16
CA PHE A 346 -4.51 -31.49 -4.38
C PHE A 346 -4.98 -32.67 -5.24
N LEU A 347 -4.19 -33.08 -6.24
CA LEU A 347 -4.45 -34.29 -7.02
C LEU A 347 -4.46 -35.54 -6.14
N TRP A 348 -3.58 -35.60 -5.14
CA TRP A 348 -3.57 -36.68 -4.14
C TRP A 348 -4.74 -36.57 -3.15
N TRP A 349 -4.99 -35.38 -2.59
CA TRP A 349 -6.01 -35.14 -1.57
C TRP A 349 -7.43 -35.42 -2.08
N TYR A 350 -7.76 -34.94 -3.29
CA TYR A 350 -9.07 -35.12 -3.91
C TYR A 350 -9.18 -36.36 -4.81
N LYS A 351 -8.16 -37.24 -4.83
CA LYS A 351 -8.12 -38.46 -5.65
C LYS A 351 -9.41 -39.27 -5.59
N LYS A 352 -9.95 -39.51 -4.38
CA LYS A 352 -11.19 -40.29 -4.20
C LYS A 352 -12.39 -39.63 -4.87
N GLY A 353 -12.49 -38.30 -4.78
CA GLY A 353 -13.55 -37.53 -5.42
C GLY A 353 -13.43 -37.52 -6.95
N TYR A 354 -12.21 -37.44 -7.47
CA TYR A 354 -11.97 -37.49 -8.92
C TYR A 354 -12.24 -38.88 -9.52
N LEU A 355 -11.92 -39.95 -8.78
CA LEU A 355 -12.24 -41.33 -9.19
C LEU A 355 -13.74 -41.65 -9.17
N ALA A 356 -14.52 -40.95 -8.34
CA ALA A 356 -15.97 -41.15 -8.23
C ALA A 356 -16.76 -40.47 -9.36
N ALA A 357 -16.09 -39.71 -10.21
CA ALA A 357 -16.76 -38.89 -11.21
C ALA A 357 -17.36 -39.70 -12.36
N VAL A 358 -18.46 -39.18 -12.89
CA VAL A 358 -19.21 -39.83 -13.94
C VAL A 358 -19.03 -39.06 -15.23
N VAL A 359 -18.09 -39.54 -16.06
CA VAL A 359 -17.81 -38.96 -17.37
C VAL A 359 -18.71 -39.64 -18.39
N LYS A 360 -19.87 -39.04 -18.68
CA LYS A 360 -20.77 -39.49 -19.76
C LYS A 360 -20.57 -38.63 -21.00
N ASP A 361 -20.36 -39.28 -22.13
CA ASP A 361 -20.33 -38.69 -23.48
C ASP A 361 -19.56 -37.35 -23.55
N VAL A 362 -18.24 -37.44 -23.38
CA VAL A 362 -17.29 -36.30 -23.38
C VAL A 362 -17.51 -35.39 -24.59
N ASN A 363 -17.76 -35.96 -25.77
CA ASN A 363 -17.93 -35.20 -27.00
C ASN A 363 -19.20 -34.34 -26.97
N ARG A 364 -20.30 -34.87 -26.41
CA ARG A 364 -21.54 -34.11 -26.24
C ARG A 364 -21.36 -32.97 -25.24
N THR A 365 -20.70 -33.21 -24.12
CA THR A 365 -20.42 -32.15 -23.13
C THR A 365 -19.50 -31.08 -23.71
N ILE A 366 -18.45 -31.46 -24.44
CA ILE A 366 -17.59 -30.51 -25.16
C ILE A 366 -18.41 -29.69 -26.17
N ALA A 367 -19.34 -30.31 -26.90
CA ALA A 367 -20.17 -29.61 -27.88
C ALA A 367 -21.11 -28.60 -27.21
N TYR A 368 -21.76 -28.98 -26.11
CA TYR A 368 -22.61 -28.10 -25.31
C TYR A 368 -21.81 -26.91 -24.74
N LEU A 369 -20.70 -27.18 -24.05
CA LEU A 369 -19.86 -26.13 -23.45
C LEU A 369 -19.27 -25.19 -24.52
N LYS A 370 -18.97 -25.70 -25.72
CA LYS A 370 -18.48 -24.89 -26.85
C LYS A 370 -19.52 -23.87 -27.32
N GLU A 371 -20.79 -24.25 -27.28
CA GLU A 371 -21.90 -23.41 -27.73
C GLU A 371 -22.26 -22.35 -26.68
N GLU A 372 -22.33 -22.75 -25.42
CA GLU A 372 -22.62 -21.87 -24.28
C GLU A 372 -21.49 -20.86 -24.04
N TYR A 373 -20.24 -21.34 -23.99
CA TYR A 373 -19.07 -20.54 -23.59
C TYR A 373 -18.24 -20.04 -24.77
N ARG A 374 -18.94 -19.52 -25.79
CA ARG A 374 -18.32 -18.91 -26.96
C ARG A 374 -17.89 -17.48 -26.70
N ILE A 375 -16.78 -17.08 -27.32
CA ILE A 375 -16.39 -15.66 -27.40
C ILE A 375 -17.47 -14.91 -28.16
N THR A 376 -18.13 -13.98 -27.50
CA THR A 376 -19.26 -13.21 -28.05
C THR A 376 -18.78 -12.17 -29.05
N ASN A 377 -17.67 -11.48 -28.74
CA ASN A 377 -17.11 -10.41 -29.56
C ASN A 377 -15.61 -10.59 -29.79
N LYS A 378 -15.25 -11.29 -30.87
CA LYS A 378 -13.85 -11.57 -31.24
C LYS A 378 -13.02 -10.30 -31.47
N LYS A 379 -13.63 -9.23 -32.00
CA LYS A 379 -12.93 -7.97 -32.25
C LYS A 379 -12.55 -7.31 -30.93
N LEU A 380 -13.50 -7.24 -30.00
CA LEU A 380 -13.26 -6.68 -28.66
C LEU A 380 -12.25 -7.53 -27.87
N THR A 381 -12.31 -8.86 -27.98
CA THR A 381 -11.29 -9.74 -27.36
C THR A 381 -9.90 -9.47 -27.92
N ALA A 382 -9.77 -9.36 -29.25
CA ALA A 382 -8.47 -9.07 -29.88
C ALA A 382 -7.93 -7.69 -29.47
N MET A 383 -8.79 -6.68 -29.41
CA MET A 383 -8.43 -5.34 -28.91
C MET A 383 -8.00 -5.38 -27.45
N GLY A 384 -8.79 -6.01 -26.58
CA GLY A 384 -8.50 -6.11 -25.15
C GLY A 384 -7.22 -6.88 -24.87
N LEU A 385 -6.98 -8.00 -25.54
CA LEU A 385 -5.73 -8.76 -25.43
C LEU A 385 -4.54 -8.00 -25.99
N GLY A 386 -4.73 -7.27 -27.10
CA GLY A 386 -3.70 -6.39 -27.66
C GLY A 386 -3.30 -5.27 -26.71
N ILE A 387 -4.28 -4.62 -26.07
CA ILE A 387 -4.02 -3.59 -25.05
C ILE A 387 -3.41 -4.21 -23.80
N LEU A 388 -3.88 -5.36 -23.33
CA LEU A 388 -3.28 -6.05 -22.19
C LEU A 388 -1.81 -6.38 -22.46
N ALA A 389 -1.48 -6.90 -23.65
CA ALA A 389 -0.10 -7.15 -24.05
C ALA A 389 0.73 -5.87 -24.11
N PHE A 390 0.17 -4.76 -24.61
CA PHE A 390 0.82 -3.45 -24.61
C PHE A 390 1.08 -2.93 -23.19
N VAL A 391 0.12 -3.08 -22.28
CA VAL A 391 0.24 -2.70 -20.87
C VAL A 391 1.29 -3.56 -20.16
N ILE A 392 1.31 -4.87 -20.39
CA ILE A 392 2.36 -5.76 -19.89
C ILE A 392 3.73 -5.34 -20.41
N PHE A 393 3.84 -4.99 -21.69
CA PHE A 393 5.07 -4.45 -22.26
C PHE A 393 5.50 -3.17 -21.54
N LEU A 394 4.59 -2.22 -21.31
CA LEU A 394 4.87 -1.01 -20.53
C LEU A 394 5.30 -1.33 -19.11
N PHE A 395 4.70 -2.33 -18.45
CA PHE A 395 5.15 -2.76 -17.12
C PHE A 395 6.57 -3.32 -17.14
N ILE A 396 6.96 -4.07 -18.16
CA ILE A 396 8.33 -4.59 -18.25
C ILE A 396 9.36 -3.45 -18.34
N ILE A 397 9.03 -2.39 -19.09
CA ILE A 397 9.97 -1.26 -19.32
C ILE A 397 9.78 -0.07 -18.38
N HIS A 398 8.78 -0.09 -17.48
CA HIS A 398 8.43 1.07 -16.64
C HIS A 398 9.61 1.59 -15.81
N GLY A 399 10.45 0.67 -15.31
CA GLY A 399 11.63 1.02 -14.52
C GLY A 399 12.71 1.74 -15.31
N VAL A 400 12.83 1.44 -16.61
CA VAL A 400 13.73 2.14 -17.54
C VAL A 400 13.17 3.52 -17.91
N LEU A 401 11.84 3.63 -17.99
CA LEU A 401 11.16 4.88 -18.29
C LEU A 401 11.02 5.81 -17.08
N HIS A 402 11.43 5.37 -15.88
CA HIS A 402 11.19 6.08 -14.61
C HIS A 402 9.71 6.46 -14.44
N MET A 403 8.82 5.56 -14.87
CA MET A 403 7.37 5.76 -14.90
C MET A 403 6.73 4.87 -13.84
N GLU A 404 5.75 5.41 -13.11
CA GLU A 404 4.97 4.61 -12.17
C GLU A 404 4.06 3.59 -12.92
N PRO A 405 3.88 2.36 -12.40
CA PRO A 405 3.04 1.34 -13.04
C PRO A 405 1.60 1.80 -13.28
N SER A 406 1.05 2.63 -12.39
CA SER A 406 -0.30 3.20 -12.50
C SER A 406 -0.54 3.91 -13.83
N ILE A 407 0.48 4.60 -14.37
CA ILE A 407 0.39 5.35 -15.62
C ILE A 407 0.22 4.38 -16.80
N ALA A 408 0.96 3.27 -16.81
CA ALA A 408 0.84 2.23 -17.84
C ALA A 408 -0.58 1.63 -17.86
N ALA A 409 -1.12 1.31 -16.69
CA ALA A 409 -2.47 0.77 -16.56
C ALA A 409 -3.55 1.77 -16.99
N LEU A 410 -3.45 3.04 -16.56
CA LEU A 410 -4.40 4.09 -16.93
C LEU A 410 -4.39 4.37 -18.44
N ILE A 411 -3.22 4.49 -19.05
CA ILE A 411 -3.12 4.71 -20.51
C ILE A 411 -3.75 3.53 -21.25
N GLY A 412 -3.44 2.29 -20.84
CA GLY A 412 -4.05 1.10 -21.42
C GLY A 412 -5.58 1.10 -21.30
N ALA A 413 -6.09 1.34 -20.08
CA ALA A 413 -7.52 1.39 -19.81
C ALA A 413 -8.23 2.46 -20.65
N MET A 414 -7.71 3.69 -20.67
CA MET A 414 -8.35 4.78 -21.40
C MET A 414 -8.29 4.57 -22.92
N VAL A 415 -7.16 4.10 -23.46
CA VAL A 415 -7.06 3.75 -24.88
C VAL A 415 -8.04 2.64 -25.22
N LEU A 416 -8.16 1.61 -24.38
CA LEU A 416 -9.11 0.52 -24.60
C LEU A 416 -10.55 1.03 -24.63
N LEU A 417 -10.95 1.90 -23.72
CA LEU A 417 -12.30 2.48 -23.70
C LEU A 417 -12.59 3.31 -24.95
N VAL A 418 -11.64 4.14 -25.38
CA VAL A 418 -11.78 4.96 -26.59
C VAL A 418 -11.94 4.09 -27.85
N ILE A 419 -11.11 3.05 -28.01
CA ILE A 419 -11.16 2.20 -29.22
C ILE A 419 -12.33 1.22 -29.21
N SER A 420 -12.70 0.71 -28.03
CA SER A 420 -13.79 -0.26 -27.88
C SER A 420 -15.16 0.39 -27.93
N ARG A 421 -15.24 1.70 -27.62
CA ARG A 421 -16.49 2.45 -27.44
C ARG A 421 -17.42 1.82 -26.40
N VAL A 422 -16.84 1.13 -25.42
CA VAL A 422 -17.58 0.67 -24.24
C VAL A 422 -17.89 1.89 -23.38
N ASP A 423 -19.08 1.90 -22.80
CA ASP A 423 -19.51 2.99 -21.94
C ASP A 423 -18.63 3.06 -20.68
N ILE A 424 -18.00 4.23 -20.47
CA ILE A 424 -17.15 4.47 -19.30
C ILE A 424 -17.95 4.44 -18.00
N VAL A 425 -19.19 4.92 -17.99
CA VAL A 425 -20.05 4.93 -16.80
C VAL A 425 -20.34 3.50 -16.39
N GLU A 426 -20.70 2.65 -17.36
CA GLU A 426 -20.96 1.23 -17.11
C GLU A 426 -19.72 0.52 -16.55
N MET A 427 -18.52 0.86 -17.04
CA MET A 427 -17.26 0.31 -16.52
C MET A 427 -16.96 0.77 -15.11
N LEU A 428 -17.12 2.07 -14.84
CA LEU A 428 -16.87 2.65 -13.52
C LEU A 428 -17.89 2.17 -12.48
N GLU A 429 -19.15 1.95 -12.86
CA GLU A 429 -20.20 1.55 -11.92
C GLU A 429 -20.22 0.05 -11.64
N HIS A 430 -19.93 -0.80 -12.64
CA HIS A 430 -20.14 -2.25 -12.51
C HIS A 430 -18.86 -3.09 -12.50
N GLU A 431 -17.76 -2.61 -13.07
CA GLU A 431 -16.52 -3.38 -13.16
C GLU A 431 -15.44 -2.87 -12.20
N VAL A 432 -15.42 -1.58 -11.87
CA VAL A 432 -14.51 -1.03 -10.86
C VAL A 432 -15.03 -1.34 -9.46
N GLU A 433 -14.22 -2.05 -8.67
CA GLU A 433 -14.52 -2.36 -7.28
C GLU A 433 -14.25 -1.15 -6.37
N TRP A 434 -15.13 -0.15 -6.39
CA TRP A 434 -15.07 1.00 -5.48
C TRP A 434 -14.88 0.63 -4.00
N PRO A 435 -15.56 -0.41 -3.45
CA PRO A 435 -15.32 -0.81 -2.08
C PRO A 435 -13.86 -1.21 -1.81
N THR A 436 -13.20 -1.84 -2.77
CA THR A 436 -11.78 -2.22 -2.69
C THR A 436 -10.89 -0.97 -2.72
N LEU A 437 -11.12 -0.03 -3.65
CA LEU A 437 -10.34 1.22 -3.72
C LEU A 437 -10.49 2.09 -2.46
N VAL A 438 -11.72 2.26 -1.97
CA VAL A 438 -12.00 3.02 -0.75
C VAL A 438 -11.42 2.34 0.48
N PHE A 439 -11.39 1.01 0.50
CA PHE A 439 -10.74 0.25 1.56
C PHE A 439 -9.24 0.56 1.63
N PHE A 440 -8.51 0.59 0.51
CA PHE A 440 -7.09 0.96 0.49
C PHE A 440 -6.86 2.39 1.00
N ILE A 441 -7.66 3.34 0.53
CA ILE A 441 -7.59 4.74 0.97
C ILE A 441 -7.70 4.85 2.49
N ALA A 442 -8.74 4.23 3.07
CA ALA A 442 -8.97 4.28 4.51
C ALA A 442 -7.91 3.52 5.31
N LEU A 443 -7.49 2.35 4.81
CA LEU A 443 -6.46 1.53 5.43
C LEU A 443 -5.11 2.27 5.51
N PHE A 444 -4.70 2.97 4.45
CA PHE A 444 -3.48 3.79 4.47
C PHE A 444 -3.53 4.87 5.55
N MET A 445 -4.68 5.53 5.74
CA MET A 445 -4.84 6.51 6.82
C MET A 445 -4.72 5.86 8.21
N VAL A 446 -5.32 4.68 8.41
CA VAL A 446 -5.23 3.96 9.69
C VAL A 446 -3.79 3.56 10.00
N ILE A 447 -3.07 3.05 9.01
CA ILE A 447 -1.67 2.63 9.16
C ILE A 447 -0.76 3.83 9.40
N ALA A 448 -0.97 4.93 8.69
CA ALA A 448 -0.24 6.17 8.94
C ALA A 448 -0.44 6.69 10.37
N GLY A 449 -1.64 6.55 10.94
CA GLY A 449 -1.89 6.89 12.34
C GLY A 449 -1.11 6.01 13.32
N ALA A 450 -1.00 4.71 13.04
CA ALA A 450 -0.17 3.79 13.82
C ALA A 450 1.34 4.08 13.66
N GLU A 451 1.79 4.49 12.48
CA GLU A 451 3.18 4.85 12.20
C GLU A 451 3.58 6.17 12.86
N GLU A 452 2.74 7.20 12.76
CA GLU A 452 3.00 8.52 13.34
C GLU A 452 3.00 8.47 14.87
N THR A 453 2.23 7.58 15.48
CA THR A 453 2.20 7.42 16.95
C THR A 453 3.33 6.57 17.52
N GLY A 454 4.09 5.85 16.68
CA GLY A 454 5.26 5.08 17.11
C GLY A 454 5.07 3.57 17.25
N LEU A 455 3.87 3.03 16.98
CA LEU A 455 3.57 1.60 17.13
C LEU A 455 4.45 0.74 16.22
N ILE A 456 4.55 1.16 14.96
CA ILE A 456 5.28 0.43 13.94
C ILE A 456 6.78 0.33 14.28
N GLN A 457 7.38 1.43 14.73
CA GLN A 457 8.79 1.47 15.11
C GLN A 457 9.05 0.57 16.32
N MET A 458 8.14 0.53 17.30
CA MET A 458 8.23 -0.37 18.45
C MET A 458 8.25 -1.84 18.03
N ILE A 459 7.38 -2.24 17.08
CA ILE A 459 7.36 -3.60 16.55
C ILE A 459 8.66 -3.90 15.79
N ALA A 460 9.11 -2.98 14.95
CA ALA A 460 10.32 -3.16 14.15
C ALA A 460 11.59 -3.29 15.01
N GLU A 461 11.71 -2.49 16.08
CA GLU A 461 12.79 -2.61 17.07
C GLU A 461 12.75 -3.94 17.82
N TRP A 462 11.56 -4.44 18.16
CA TRP A 462 11.42 -5.76 18.76
C TRP A 462 11.93 -6.85 17.82
N VAL A 463 11.56 -6.79 16.53
CA VAL A 463 12.05 -7.73 15.51
C VAL A 463 13.58 -7.63 15.38
N LEU A 464 14.13 -6.42 15.34
CA LEU A 464 15.58 -6.20 15.25
C LEU A 464 16.32 -6.82 16.45
N ASN A 465 15.82 -6.59 17.67
CA ASN A 465 16.40 -7.14 18.90
C ASN A 465 16.36 -8.67 18.94
N VAL A 466 15.25 -9.27 18.51
CA VAL A 466 15.11 -10.73 18.43
C VAL A 466 16.02 -11.32 17.35
N SER A 467 16.15 -10.66 16.19
CA SER A 467 17.06 -11.08 15.12
C SER A 467 18.54 -10.96 15.50
N LYS A 468 18.87 -10.15 16.52
CA LYS A 468 20.24 -9.75 16.86
C LYS A 468 21.02 -9.18 15.67
N GLY A 469 20.32 -8.58 14.70
CA GLY A 469 20.91 -8.08 13.45
C GLY A 469 21.29 -9.18 12.44
N ASN A 470 20.89 -10.44 12.65
CA ASN A 470 21.14 -11.52 11.69
C ASN A 470 20.06 -11.53 10.59
N ILE A 471 20.48 -11.28 9.35
CA ILE A 471 19.61 -11.22 8.16
C ILE A 471 18.86 -12.53 7.95
N THR A 472 19.50 -13.68 8.15
CA THR A 472 18.87 -15.01 8.02
C THR A 472 17.69 -15.17 8.99
N ILE A 473 17.87 -14.74 10.25
CA ILE A 473 16.80 -14.80 11.25
C ILE A 473 15.68 -13.82 10.86
N ALA A 474 16.03 -12.62 10.37
CA ALA A 474 15.04 -11.66 9.89
C ALA A 474 14.22 -12.19 8.69
N ILE A 475 14.85 -12.85 7.71
CA ILE A 475 14.17 -13.51 6.59
C ILE A 475 13.16 -14.53 7.11
N ILE A 476 13.60 -15.44 7.98
CA ILE A 476 12.76 -16.50 8.54
C ILE A 476 11.59 -15.88 9.33
N MET A 477 11.86 -14.89 10.17
CA MET A 477 10.82 -14.22 10.96
C MET A 477 9.81 -13.51 10.06
N ILE A 478 10.25 -12.67 9.12
CA ILE A 478 9.34 -11.95 8.22
C ILE A 478 8.50 -12.94 7.43
N LEU A 479 9.10 -13.98 6.85
CA LEU A 479 8.37 -14.98 6.08
C LEU A 479 7.31 -15.72 6.93
N TRP A 480 7.71 -16.27 8.08
CA TRP A 480 6.82 -17.12 8.88
C TRP A 480 5.78 -16.33 9.68
N VAL A 481 6.16 -15.17 10.24
CA VAL A 481 5.18 -14.29 10.89
C VAL A 481 4.16 -13.82 9.87
N SER A 482 4.60 -13.47 8.66
CA SER A 482 3.69 -13.08 7.58
C SER A 482 2.78 -14.21 7.15
N ALA A 483 3.34 -15.42 6.97
CA ALA A 483 2.56 -16.58 6.58
C ALA A 483 1.47 -16.94 7.61
N ILE A 484 1.83 -17.00 8.89
CA ILE A 484 0.89 -17.39 9.93
C ILE A 484 -0.11 -16.27 10.22
N ALA A 485 0.32 -15.01 10.32
CA ALA A 485 -0.61 -13.92 10.61
C ALA A 485 -1.57 -13.68 9.44
N SER A 486 -1.09 -13.72 8.21
CA SER A 486 -1.94 -13.61 7.03
C SER A 486 -2.87 -14.81 6.82
N ALA A 487 -2.63 -15.94 7.48
CA ALA A 487 -3.60 -17.03 7.47
C ALA A 487 -4.88 -16.65 8.24
N PHE A 488 -4.83 -15.72 9.20
CA PHE A 488 -5.98 -15.32 10.02
C PHE A 488 -6.44 -13.88 9.81
N ILE A 489 -5.61 -13.06 9.16
CA ILE A 489 -5.89 -11.67 8.82
C ILE A 489 -5.82 -11.56 7.31
N ASP A 490 -6.73 -10.82 6.68
CA ASP A 490 -6.68 -10.55 5.24
C ASP A 490 -5.25 -10.09 4.85
N ASN A 491 -4.70 -10.70 3.80
CA ASN A 491 -3.33 -10.47 3.32
C ASN A 491 -3.05 -9.00 2.99
N ILE A 492 -4.06 -8.22 2.61
CA ILE A 492 -3.93 -6.80 2.27
C ILE A 492 -3.62 -5.93 3.49
N PRO A 493 -4.49 -5.85 4.53
CA PRO A 493 -4.24 -5.04 5.72
C PRO A 493 -2.99 -5.49 6.47
N PHE A 494 -2.72 -6.78 6.51
CA PHE A 494 -1.51 -7.30 7.13
C PHE A 494 -0.24 -6.78 6.43
N THR A 495 -0.17 -6.91 5.10
CA THR A 495 0.99 -6.46 4.31
C THR A 495 1.25 -4.98 4.50
N ALA A 496 0.19 -4.17 4.45
CA ALA A 496 0.31 -2.72 4.56
C ALA A 496 0.95 -2.27 5.90
N THR A 497 0.67 -2.96 7.01
CA THR A 497 1.33 -2.70 8.31
C THR A 497 2.78 -3.18 8.35
N MET A 498 3.10 -4.26 7.63
CA MET A 498 4.46 -4.77 7.56
C MET A 498 5.39 -3.92 6.67
N LEU A 499 4.84 -3.12 5.74
CA LEU A 499 5.66 -2.27 4.85
C LEU A 499 6.65 -1.38 5.60
N PRO A 500 6.22 -0.50 6.52
CA PRO A 500 7.15 0.35 7.26
C PRO A 500 8.06 -0.44 8.20
N ILE A 501 7.63 -1.62 8.70
CA ILE A 501 8.46 -2.51 9.53
C ILE A 501 9.63 -3.05 8.69
N VAL A 502 9.35 -3.58 7.50
CA VAL A 502 10.37 -4.14 6.59
C VAL A 502 11.30 -3.04 6.10
N LEU A 503 10.80 -1.85 5.79
CA LEU A 503 11.63 -0.70 5.44
C LEU A 503 12.61 -0.36 6.56
N PHE A 504 12.10 -0.25 7.79
CA PHE A 504 12.94 0.03 8.96
C PHE A 504 14.04 -1.04 9.12
N LEU A 505 13.70 -2.32 9.00
CA LEU A 505 14.68 -3.40 9.11
C LEU A 505 15.73 -3.37 7.99
N ASN A 506 15.33 -3.10 6.75
CA ASN A 506 16.27 -2.97 5.63
C ASN A 506 17.28 -1.82 5.89
N GLU A 507 16.80 -0.65 6.31
CA GLU A 507 17.64 0.51 6.62
C GLU A 507 18.56 0.23 7.81
N SER A 508 18.03 -0.38 8.87
CA SER A 508 18.75 -0.59 10.14
C SER A 508 19.80 -1.70 10.04
N MET A 509 19.55 -2.72 9.22
CA MET A 509 20.43 -3.87 9.02
C MET A 509 21.34 -3.70 7.78
N GLY A 510 21.17 -2.64 7.01
CA GLY A 510 21.94 -2.39 5.78
C GLY A 510 21.66 -3.41 4.66
N VAL A 511 20.45 -3.96 4.60
CA VAL A 511 20.04 -4.96 3.60
C VAL A 511 19.67 -4.26 2.30
N THR A 512 20.41 -4.54 1.23
CA THR A 512 20.26 -3.85 -0.07
C THR A 512 19.69 -4.74 -1.19
N ASN A 513 19.60 -6.05 -0.98
CA ASN A 513 19.18 -7.02 -2.00
C ASN A 513 17.66 -7.26 -2.07
N ASN A 514 16.85 -6.45 -1.36
CA ASN A 514 15.39 -6.56 -1.29
C ASN A 514 14.84 -7.90 -0.74
N VAL A 515 15.67 -8.75 -0.12
CA VAL A 515 15.24 -10.08 0.34
C VAL A 515 14.11 -10.03 1.36
N LEU A 516 14.07 -9.01 2.23
CA LEU A 516 13.00 -8.85 3.21
C LEU A 516 11.65 -8.49 2.55
N TRP A 517 11.68 -7.78 1.41
CA TRP A 517 10.48 -7.52 0.61
C TRP A 517 9.94 -8.80 -0.03
N TRP A 518 10.83 -9.65 -0.56
CA TRP A 518 10.44 -10.96 -1.10
C TRP A 518 9.94 -11.91 -0.01
N SER A 519 10.53 -11.84 1.18
CA SER A 519 10.08 -12.59 2.36
C SER A 519 8.66 -12.19 2.77
N LEU A 520 8.37 -10.88 2.76
CA LEU A 520 7.02 -10.36 3.05
C LEU A 520 6.03 -10.75 1.94
N ALA A 521 6.39 -10.59 0.67
CA ALA A 521 5.52 -10.93 -0.47
C ALA A 521 5.14 -12.42 -0.46
N LEU A 522 6.13 -13.31 -0.36
CA LEU A 522 5.90 -14.76 -0.32
C LEU A 522 5.15 -15.17 0.95
N GLY A 523 5.50 -14.60 2.09
CA GLY A 523 4.86 -14.91 3.37
C GLY A 523 3.40 -14.47 3.41
N ALA A 524 3.10 -13.22 3.09
CA ALA A 524 1.74 -12.68 3.14
C ALA A 524 0.83 -13.34 2.09
N CYS A 525 1.26 -13.42 0.83
CA CYS A 525 0.41 -13.96 -0.23
C CYS A 525 0.16 -15.47 -0.06
N LEU A 526 1.18 -16.26 0.30
CA LEU A 526 1.00 -17.69 0.52
C LEU A 526 0.34 -18.00 1.87
N GLY A 527 0.58 -17.17 2.89
CA GLY A 527 -0.07 -17.28 4.19
C GLY A 527 -1.59 -17.18 4.11
N GLY A 528 -2.09 -16.25 3.29
CA GLY A 528 -3.51 -16.02 3.04
C GLY A 528 -4.31 -17.26 2.62
N HIS A 529 -3.66 -18.34 2.21
CA HIS A 529 -4.30 -19.61 1.87
C HIS A 529 -4.65 -20.50 3.05
N GLY A 530 -4.02 -20.32 4.20
CA GLY A 530 -4.13 -21.26 5.31
C GLY A 530 -5.56 -21.43 5.82
N THR A 531 -6.36 -20.36 5.72
CA THR A 531 -7.76 -20.38 6.15
C THR A 531 -8.68 -19.68 5.14
N MET A 532 -9.98 -19.84 5.37
CA MET A 532 -11.04 -19.27 4.54
C MET A 532 -11.03 -17.73 4.51
N ILE A 533 -10.57 -17.08 5.58
CA ILE A 533 -10.62 -15.61 5.74
C ILE A 533 -9.29 -14.91 5.37
N GLY A 534 -8.21 -15.67 5.16
CA GLY A 534 -6.87 -15.12 4.96
C GLY A 534 -6.68 -14.36 3.65
N ALA A 535 -7.52 -14.61 2.65
CA ALA A 535 -7.51 -13.89 1.37
C ALA A 535 -8.93 -13.70 0.84
N SER A 536 -9.18 -12.56 0.21
CA SER A 536 -10.53 -12.20 -0.27
C SER A 536 -11.05 -13.15 -1.34
N ALA A 537 -10.15 -13.69 -2.18
CA ALA A 537 -10.51 -14.70 -3.18
C ALA A 537 -11.07 -15.99 -2.55
N ASN A 538 -10.59 -16.36 -1.35
CA ASN A 538 -11.08 -17.52 -0.61
C ASN A 538 -12.53 -17.30 -0.16
N VAL A 539 -12.80 -16.15 0.47
CA VAL A 539 -14.14 -15.76 0.94
C VAL A 539 -15.13 -15.71 -0.21
N VAL A 540 -14.75 -15.11 -1.34
CA VAL A 540 -15.60 -15.02 -2.54
C VAL A 540 -15.85 -16.40 -3.14
N THR A 541 -14.83 -17.27 -3.19
CA THR A 541 -14.97 -18.64 -3.68
C THR A 541 -15.95 -19.44 -2.85
N VAL A 542 -15.83 -19.37 -1.52
CA VAL A 542 -16.74 -20.04 -0.60
C VAL A 542 -18.14 -19.45 -0.73
N GLY A 543 -18.30 -18.14 -0.67
CA GLY A 543 -19.61 -17.49 -0.74
C GLY A 543 -20.38 -17.79 -2.04
N LEU A 544 -19.69 -17.88 -3.18
CA LEU A 544 -20.33 -18.29 -4.45
C LEU A 544 -20.64 -19.78 -4.49
N ALA A 545 -19.77 -20.64 -3.95
CA ALA A 545 -20.06 -22.07 -3.84
C ALA A 545 -21.27 -22.33 -2.93
N GLU A 546 -21.40 -21.60 -1.82
CA GLU A 546 -22.55 -21.67 -0.92
C GLU A 546 -23.85 -21.22 -1.58
N LYS A 547 -23.81 -20.12 -2.36
CA LYS A 547 -24.96 -19.68 -3.17
C LYS A 547 -25.40 -20.75 -4.18
N ALA A 548 -24.47 -21.57 -4.67
CA ALA A 548 -24.76 -22.70 -5.54
C ALA A 548 -25.17 -23.98 -4.77
N GLY A 549 -25.30 -23.93 -3.44
CA GLY A 549 -25.73 -25.04 -2.59
C GLY A 549 -24.60 -25.94 -2.07
N TYR A 550 -23.34 -25.54 -2.24
CA TYR A 550 -22.16 -26.31 -1.81
C TYR A 550 -21.47 -25.65 -0.63
N HIS A 551 -21.79 -26.12 0.58
CA HIS A 551 -21.21 -25.60 1.81
C HIS A 551 -19.89 -26.28 2.17
N ILE A 552 -18.94 -25.48 2.64
CA ILE A 552 -17.72 -25.96 3.29
C ILE A 552 -17.54 -25.24 4.63
N SER A 553 -17.25 -25.98 5.68
CA SER A 553 -16.96 -25.38 6.98
C SER A 553 -15.57 -24.76 7.02
N PHE A 554 -15.36 -23.76 7.88
CA PHE A 554 -14.05 -23.15 8.15
C PHE A 554 -12.95 -24.20 8.39
N LEU A 555 -13.21 -25.16 9.29
CA LEU A 555 -12.25 -26.23 9.59
C LEU A 555 -12.06 -27.21 8.42
N GLY A 556 -13.07 -27.37 7.56
CA GLY A 556 -12.99 -28.18 6.35
C GLY A 556 -12.04 -27.55 5.33
N TYR A 557 -12.20 -26.25 5.09
CA TYR A 557 -11.31 -25.47 4.23
C TYR A 557 -9.87 -25.48 4.78
N MET A 558 -9.71 -25.14 6.06
CA MET A 558 -8.40 -25.11 6.71
C MET A 558 -7.70 -26.47 6.61
N ARG A 559 -8.40 -27.60 6.81
CA ARG A 559 -7.79 -28.93 6.65
C ARG A 559 -7.30 -29.21 5.23
N ALA A 560 -7.98 -28.69 4.21
CA ALA A 560 -7.57 -28.85 2.82
C ALA A 560 -6.36 -27.97 2.45
N CYS A 561 -6.31 -26.74 2.96
CA CYS A 561 -5.33 -25.73 2.53
C CYS A 561 -4.14 -25.52 3.48
N TRP A 562 -4.24 -25.90 4.76
CA TRP A 562 -3.19 -25.63 5.75
C TRP A 562 -1.86 -26.32 5.42
N TRP A 563 -1.90 -27.61 5.09
CA TRP A 563 -0.70 -28.37 4.71
C TRP A 563 -0.05 -27.89 3.41
N PRO A 564 -0.77 -27.67 2.29
CA PRO A 564 -0.15 -27.13 1.08
C PRO A 564 0.37 -25.70 1.31
N MET A 565 -0.28 -24.87 2.14
CA MET A 565 0.31 -23.61 2.59
C MET A 565 1.66 -23.84 3.28
N MET A 566 1.74 -24.71 4.28
CA MET A 566 3.01 -24.98 4.98
C MET A 566 4.11 -25.49 4.04
N ILE A 567 3.77 -26.38 3.09
CA ILE A 567 4.71 -26.89 2.10
C ILE A 567 5.24 -25.75 1.22
N THR A 568 4.35 -24.90 0.70
CA THR A 568 4.76 -23.78 -0.16
C THR A 568 5.58 -22.73 0.59
N VAL A 569 5.24 -22.41 1.84
CA VAL A 569 6.05 -21.52 2.70
C VAL A 569 7.43 -22.11 2.98
N ILE A 570 7.55 -23.42 3.20
CA ILE A 570 8.85 -24.09 3.37
C ILE A 570 9.68 -24.04 2.09
N ILE A 571 9.07 -24.25 0.92
CA ILE A 571 9.74 -24.11 -0.38
C ILE A 571 10.27 -22.68 -0.55
N CYS A 572 9.46 -21.68 -0.23
CA CYS A 572 9.85 -20.27 -0.26
C CYS A 572 10.97 -19.95 0.73
N MET A 573 10.95 -20.52 1.94
CA MET A 573 12.03 -20.38 2.91
C MET A 573 13.34 -20.94 2.35
N ALA A 574 13.31 -22.17 1.83
CA ALA A 574 14.49 -22.80 1.24
C ALA A 574 15.01 -21.97 0.05
N TYR A 575 14.12 -21.48 -0.81
CA TYR A 575 14.48 -20.60 -1.92
C TYR A 575 15.18 -19.32 -1.43
N LEU A 576 14.59 -18.61 -0.47
CA LEU A 576 15.15 -17.36 0.06
C LEU A 576 16.53 -17.60 0.68
N LEU A 577 16.71 -18.67 1.46
CA LEU A 577 17.98 -18.97 2.13
C LEU A 577 19.09 -19.50 1.20
N LEU A 578 18.73 -20.02 0.03
CA LEU A 578 19.69 -20.54 -0.95
C LEU A 578 20.15 -19.48 -1.95
N PHE A 579 19.28 -18.53 -2.29
CA PHE A 579 19.54 -17.54 -3.34
C PHE A 579 19.85 -16.13 -2.80
N TYR A 580 19.68 -15.89 -1.50
CA TYR A 580 19.97 -14.63 -0.81
C TYR A 580 20.70 -14.87 0.51
#